data_AF-A0A4R6T9C4-F1
#
_entry.id   AF-A0A4R6T9C4-F1
#
_cell.length_a   1.000
_cell.length_b   1.000
_cell.length_c   1.000
_cell.angle_alpha   90.00
_cell.angle_beta   90.00
_cell.angle_gamma   90.00
#
_symmetry.space_group_name_H-M   'P 1'
#
loop_
_entity.id
_entity.type
_entity.pdbx_description
1 polymer ?
#
loop_
_entity_poly.entity_id
_entity_poly.type
_entity_poly.pdbx_seq_one_letter_code
_entity_poly.pdbx_strand_id
1 'polypeptide(L)'
;MFLVLFGGMSVVSFAQEAASEDVISEEDLEKFAKVEVMTSQFVEAKTEELKNMIINNEVIDGGARYNEIKAAWGDEAKEAEIKLTDEERAAYKAIKDFQDSLQQSVVDYKTELIKNDEILGVSIYNKVNGAIKEDPTMKEKLDQKIAELKTKGDSTEGVGK
;
A
#
# COMPACT_ATOMS: atom_id res chain seq x y z
N MET A 1 45.77 -34.96 39.03
CA MET A 1 46.54 -33.77 38.59
C MET A 1 47.42 -34.16 37.42
N PHE A 2 47.05 -33.75 36.21
CA PHE A 2 47.76 -33.65 34.91
C PHE A 2 46.65 -33.62 33.83
N LEU A 3 46.59 -32.87 32.74
CA LEU A 3 47.14 -31.60 32.28
C LEU A 3 46.30 -31.26 31.01
N VAL A 4 46.01 -29.98 30.82
CA VAL A 4 45.34 -29.28 29.70
C VAL A 4 45.67 -29.82 28.28
N LEU A 5 44.68 -29.88 27.36
CA LEU A 5 44.69 -29.17 26.04
C LEU A 5 43.46 -29.47 25.16
N PHE A 6 42.80 -28.39 24.72
CA PHE A 6 42.31 -28.10 23.37
C PHE A 6 41.41 -29.08 22.59
N GLY A 7 40.29 -28.54 22.09
CA GLY A 7 39.81 -28.85 20.74
C GLY A 7 38.30 -29.03 20.62
N GLY A 8 37.64 -28.10 19.91
CA GLY A 8 36.35 -28.38 19.28
C GLY A 8 35.15 -27.57 19.77
N MET A 9 35.27 -26.24 19.72
CA MET A 9 34.10 -25.41 19.44
C MET A 9 33.65 -25.74 18.02
N SER A 10 32.49 -26.39 17.87
CA SER A 10 31.83 -26.57 16.56
C SER A 10 30.32 -26.50 16.76
N VAL A 11 29.87 -25.34 17.25
CA VAL A 11 28.65 -24.75 16.70
C VAL A 11 29.00 -24.25 15.29
N VAL A 12 27.99 -24.24 14.41
CA VAL A 12 27.99 -23.83 13.00
C VAL A 12 28.11 -24.99 12.01
N SER A 13 26.94 -25.42 11.53
CA SER A 13 26.68 -25.70 10.11
C SER A 13 25.17 -25.61 9.83
N PHE A 14 24.63 -24.39 9.89
CA PHE A 14 23.44 -24.02 9.12
C PHE A 14 23.91 -23.29 7.87
N ALA A 15 24.37 -24.03 6.87
CA ALA A 15 24.63 -23.53 5.52
C ALA A 15 25.00 -24.69 4.60
N GLN A 16 23.99 -25.32 4.02
CA GLN A 16 24.08 -25.95 2.71
C GLN A 16 22.65 -25.89 2.15
N GLU A 17 22.26 -24.78 1.53
CA GLU A 17 22.52 -24.50 0.12
C GLU A 17 22.03 -25.65 -0.77
N ALA A 18 20.73 -25.83 -0.74
CA ALA A 18 19.96 -26.19 -1.92
C ALA A 18 19.09 -24.96 -2.21
N ALA A 19 19.58 -24.06 -3.04
CA ALA A 19 18.72 -23.12 -3.74
C ALA A 19 17.86 -23.94 -4.70
N SER A 20 16.80 -24.54 -4.20
CA SER A 20 15.64 -24.86 -5.02
C SER A 20 15.10 -23.51 -5.51
N GLU A 21 14.92 -23.38 -6.82
CA GLU A 21 14.34 -22.17 -7.45
C GLU A 21 12.98 -21.80 -6.83
N ASP A 22 12.33 -22.73 -6.13
CA ASP A 22 11.06 -22.58 -5.39
C ASP A 22 11.19 -22.04 -3.95
N VAL A 23 12.37 -22.00 -3.33
CA VAL A 23 12.49 -21.47 -1.95
C VAL A 23 12.50 -19.96 -1.98
N ILE A 24 11.50 -19.34 -1.35
CA ILE A 24 11.41 -17.89 -1.18
C ILE A 24 12.60 -17.39 -0.37
N SER A 25 13.33 -16.45 -0.96
CA SER A 25 14.44 -15.79 -0.27
C SER A 25 13.95 -14.65 0.63
N GLU A 26 14.78 -14.23 1.58
CA GLU A 26 14.50 -13.05 2.40
C GLU A 26 14.39 -11.77 1.54
N GLU A 27 15.19 -11.69 0.47
CA GLU A 27 15.15 -10.60 -0.50
C GLU A 27 13.83 -10.59 -1.29
N ASP A 28 13.31 -11.77 -1.67
CA ASP A 28 12.01 -11.92 -2.34
C ASP A 28 10.89 -11.34 -1.47
N LEU A 29 10.88 -11.67 -0.18
CA LEU A 29 9.92 -11.14 0.80
C LEU A 29 10.11 -9.64 1.02
N GLU A 30 11.34 -9.14 1.03
CA GLU A 30 11.63 -7.72 1.17
C GLU A 30 11.07 -6.89 0.02
N LYS A 31 11.33 -7.32 -1.21
CA LYS A 31 10.80 -6.66 -2.42
C LYS A 31 9.28 -6.67 -2.43
N PHE A 32 8.67 -7.80 -2.08
CA PHE A 32 7.21 -7.90 -2.02
C PHE A 32 6.64 -6.97 -0.95
N ALA A 33 7.20 -6.98 0.26
CA ALA A 33 6.79 -6.08 1.35
C ALA A 33 6.94 -4.60 0.96
N LYS A 34 8.01 -4.24 0.24
CA LYS A 34 8.23 -2.89 -0.26
C LYS A 34 7.13 -2.44 -1.22
N VAL A 35 6.69 -3.32 -2.14
CA VAL A 35 5.55 -3.02 -3.04
C VAL A 35 4.26 -2.77 -2.25
N GLU A 36 3.98 -3.55 -1.19
CA GLU A 36 2.80 -3.32 -0.34
C GLU A 36 2.89 -1.98 0.42
N VAL A 37 4.07 -1.61 0.92
CA VAL A 37 4.30 -0.30 1.55
C VAL A 37 4.12 0.84 0.57
N MET A 38 4.74 0.78 -0.61
CA MET A 38 4.60 1.79 -1.66
C MET A 38 3.15 1.94 -2.11
N THR A 39 2.40 0.83 -2.19
CA THR A 39 0.97 0.86 -2.52
C THR A 39 0.16 1.54 -1.41
N SER A 40 0.46 1.26 -0.13
CA SER A 40 -0.17 1.95 1.01
C SER A 40 0.06 3.45 0.96
N GLN A 41 1.30 3.88 0.74
CA GLN A 41 1.66 5.29 0.63
C GLN A 41 0.95 5.98 -0.54
N PHE A 42 0.81 5.29 -1.68
CA PHE A 42 0.04 5.81 -2.81
C PHE A 42 -1.45 5.98 -2.49
N VAL A 43 -2.06 5.03 -1.78
CA VAL A 43 -3.45 5.14 -1.31
C VAL A 43 -3.62 6.31 -0.35
N GLU A 44 -2.69 6.50 0.59
CA GLU A 44 -2.69 7.61 1.54
C GLU A 44 -2.58 8.96 0.81
N ALA A 45 -1.65 9.07 -0.14
CA ALA A 45 -1.48 10.28 -0.95
C ALA A 45 -2.74 10.62 -1.77
N LYS A 46 -3.37 9.62 -2.40
CA LYS A 46 -4.61 9.80 -3.17
C LYS A 46 -5.82 10.14 -2.29
N THR A 47 -5.83 9.63 -1.07
CA THR A 47 -6.86 9.97 -0.07
C THR A 47 -6.75 11.42 0.36
N GLU A 48 -5.53 11.91 0.60
CA GLU A 48 -5.30 13.33 0.90
C GLU A 48 -5.59 14.23 -0.30
N GLU A 49 -5.28 13.79 -1.53
CA GLU A 49 -5.68 14.49 -2.75
C GLU A 49 -7.21 14.63 -2.84
N LEU A 50 -7.97 13.55 -2.65
CA LEU A 50 -9.44 13.59 -2.63
C LEU A 50 -9.96 14.55 -1.56
N LYS A 51 -9.39 14.49 -0.35
CA LYS A 51 -9.77 15.38 0.76
C LYS A 51 -9.49 16.85 0.42
N ASN A 52 -8.36 17.15 -0.20
CA ASN A 52 -8.03 18.50 -0.66
C ASN A 52 -8.97 18.99 -1.77
N MET A 53 -9.36 18.12 -2.71
CA MET A 53 -10.35 18.45 -3.74
C MET A 53 -11.71 18.82 -3.16
N ILE A 54 -12.04 18.32 -1.96
CA ILE A 54 -13.29 18.61 -1.24
C ILE A 54 -13.15 19.87 -0.39
N ILE A 55 -12.12 19.96 0.45
CA ILE A 55 -11.99 21.03 1.46
C ILE A 55 -11.58 22.36 0.83
N ASN A 56 -10.72 22.32 -0.20
CA ASN A 56 -10.18 23.51 -0.85
C ASN A 56 -10.87 23.79 -2.20
N ASN A 57 -12.06 23.23 -2.42
CA ASN A 57 -12.80 23.50 -3.64
C ASN A 57 -13.29 24.95 -3.65
N GLU A 58 -13.15 25.66 -4.78
CA GLU A 58 -13.60 27.06 -4.88
C GLU A 58 -15.11 27.19 -5.01
N VAL A 59 -15.80 26.12 -5.46
CA VAL A 59 -17.25 26.11 -5.73
C VAL A 59 -18.02 25.42 -4.60
N ILE A 60 -17.49 24.30 -4.09
CA ILE A 60 -18.09 23.59 -2.95
C ILE A 60 -17.47 24.13 -1.67
N ASP A 61 -18.30 24.78 -0.85
CA ASP A 61 -17.89 25.40 0.42
C ASP A 61 -17.59 24.35 1.51
N GLY A 62 -16.49 23.62 1.32
CA GLY A 62 -15.95 22.62 2.22
C GLY A 62 -16.78 21.35 2.36
N GLY A 63 -16.38 20.54 3.35
CA GLY A 63 -16.92 19.19 3.55
C GLY A 63 -18.41 19.14 3.92
N ALA A 64 -18.95 20.18 4.55
CA ALA A 64 -20.37 20.23 4.91
C ALA A 64 -21.25 20.30 3.65
N ARG A 65 -20.96 21.23 2.75
CA ARG A 65 -21.70 21.36 1.49
C ARG A 65 -21.50 20.16 0.59
N TYR A 66 -20.28 19.61 0.52
CA TYR A 66 -20.02 18.35 -0.19
C TYR A 66 -20.93 17.20 0.28
N ASN A 67 -21.10 17.03 1.59
CA ASN A 67 -21.93 15.96 2.15
C ASN A 67 -23.42 16.18 1.90
N GLU A 68 -23.89 17.42 1.89
CA GLU A 68 -25.26 17.77 1.53
C GLU A 68 -25.54 17.41 0.06
N ILE A 69 -24.66 17.82 -0.86
CA ILE A 69 -24.76 17.47 -2.29
C ILE A 69 -24.73 15.95 -2.46
N LYS A 70 -23.80 15.26 -1.79
CA LYS A 70 -23.69 13.80 -1.81
C LYS A 70 -24.97 13.10 -1.38
N ALA A 71 -25.67 13.62 -0.37
CA ALA A 71 -26.90 13.03 0.14
C ALA A 71 -28.09 13.23 -0.81
N ALA A 72 -28.06 14.29 -1.62
CA ALA A 72 -29.08 14.60 -2.63
C ALA A 72 -28.78 14.01 -4.01
N TRP A 73 -27.53 13.69 -4.31
CA TRP A 73 -27.05 13.37 -5.66
C TRP A 73 -27.87 12.28 -6.37
N GLY A 74 -28.36 12.62 -7.57
CA GLY A 74 -29.18 11.73 -8.41
C GLY A 74 -30.66 11.65 -8.02
N ASP A 75 -31.09 12.39 -6.99
CA ASP A 75 -32.49 12.55 -6.59
C ASP A 75 -32.94 13.98 -6.89
N GLU A 76 -33.64 14.18 -8.01
CA GLU A 76 -34.05 15.50 -8.48
C GLU A 76 -34.84 16.32 -7.44
N ALA A 77 -35.65 15.65 -6.60
CA ALA A 77 -36.43 16.33 -5.57
C ALA A 77 -35.53 16.86 -4.46
N LYS A 78 -34.55 16.05 -4.01
CA LYS A 78 -33.57 16.49 -3.01
C LYS A 78 -32.59 17.51 -3.56
N GLU A 79 -32.15 17.36 -4.80
CA GLU A 79 -31.26 18.33 -5.46
C GLU A 79 -31.93 19.70 -5.58
N ALA A 80 -33.23 19.73 -5.89
CA ALA A 80 -34.02 20.96 -5.89
C ALA A 80 -34.19 21.54 -4.48
N GLU A 81 -34.40 20.70 -3.45
CA GLU A 81 -34.53 21.12 -2.05
C GLU A 81 -33.27 21.84 -1.54
N ILE A 82 -32.09 21.29 -1.82
CA ILE A 82 -30.80 21.89 -1.43
C ILE A 82 -30.34 23.02 -2.36
N LYS A 83 -31.16 23.35 -3.37
CA LYS A 83 -30.88 24.35 -4.42
C LYS A 83 -29.53 24.11 -5.08
N LEU A 84 -29.28 22.86 -5.49
CA LEU A 84 -28.02 22.49 -6.14
C LEU A 84 -27.83 23.31 -7.43
N THR A 85 -26.75 24.07 -7.50
CA THR A 85 -26.41 24.86 -8.69
C THR A 85 -25.71 24.00 -9.75
N ASP A 86 -25.70 24.46 -11.01
CA ASP A 86 -24.99 23.77 -12.09
C ASP A 86 -23.47 23.73 -11.87
N GLU A 87 -22.91 24.78 -11.27
CA GLU A 87 -21.49 24.86 -10.92
C GLU A 87 -21.12 23.85 -9.83
N GLU A 88 -21.91 23.79 -8.74
CA GLU A 88 -21.74 22.79 -7.69
C GLU A 88 -21.94 21.37 -8.21
N ARG A 89 -22.89 21.16 -9.11
CA ARG A 89 -23.11 19.87 -9.78
C ARG A 89 -21.88 19.44 -10.57
N ALA A 90 -21.29 20.35 -11.34
CA ALA A 90 -20.09 20.08 -12.11
C ALA A 90 -18.88 19.79 -11.20
N ALA A 91 -18.69 20.61 -10.16
CA ALA A 91 -17.61 20.43 -9.19
C ALA A 91 -17.74 19.09 -8.44
N TYR A 92 -18.95 18.76 -7.97
CA TYR A 92 -19.22 17.50 -7.28
C TYR A 92 -18.98 16.31 -8.21
N LYS A 93 -19.45 16.40 -9.46
CA LYS A 93 -19.23 15.36 -10.45
C LYS A 93 -17.74 15.11 -10.69
N ALA A 94 -16.91 16.15 -10.80
CA ALA A 94 -15.47 15.98 -10.96
C ALA A 94 -14.83 15.27 -9.75
N ILE A 95 -15.22 15.62 -8.52
CA ILE A 95 -14.75 14.94 -7.30
C ILE A 95 -15.20 13.47 -7.29
N LYS A 96 -16.47 13.22 -7.66
CA LYS A 96 -17.03 11.87 -7.70
C LYS A 96 -16.31 11.02 -8.76
N ASP A 97 -16.07 11.55 -9.96
CA ASP A 97 -15.37 10.84 -11.03
C ASP A 97 -13.92 10.51 -10.60
N PHE A 98 -13.24 11.43 -9.91
CA PHE A 98 -11.93 11.15 -9.31
C PHE A 98 -12.03 10.04 -8.26
N GLN A 99 -12.98 10.12 -7.33
CA GLN A 99 -13.19 9.10 -6.30
C GLN A 99 -13.46 7.72 -6.91
N ASP A 100 -14.31 7.65 -7.94
CA ASP A 100 -14.65 6.41 -8.65
C ASP A 100 -13.43 5.83 -9.38
N SER A 101 -12.49 6.68 -9.82
CA SER A 101 -11.25 6.25 -10.49
C SER A 101 -10.19 5.67 -9.54
N LEU A 102 -10.27 5.96 -8.24
CA LEU A 102 -9.21 5.65 -7.28
C LEU A 102 -8.88 4.16 -7.23
N GLN A 103 -9.90 3.29 -7.22
CA GLN A 103 -9.67 1.84 -7.17
C GLN A 103 -8.81 1.36 -8.34
N GLN A 104 -9.13 1.81 -9.56
CA GLN A 104 -8.37 1.42 -10.75
C GLN A 104 -6.96 2.01 -10.69
N SER A 105 -6.80 3.25 -10.24
CA SER A 105 -5.47 3.87 -10.11
C SER A 105 -4.53 3.10 -9.18
N VAL A 106 -5.06 2.53 -8.09
CA VAL A 106 -4.28 1.71 -7.14
C VAL A 106 -3.89 0.37 -7.77
N VAL A 107 -4.82 -0.25 -8.52
CA VAL A 107 -4.55 -1.49 -9.25
C VAL A 107 -3.47 -1.27 -10.32
N ASP A 108 -3.57 -0.20 -11.09
CA ASP A 108 -2.62 0.14 -12.14
C ASP A 108 -1.23 0.39 -11.54
N TYR A 109 -1.16 1.24 -10.51
CA TYR A 109 0.09 1.52 -9.80
C TYR A 109 0.76 0.25 -9.24
N LYS A 110 0.01 -0.60 -8.52
CA LYS A 110 0.55 -1.85 -7.98
C LYS A 110 0.99 -2.80 -9.10
N THR A 111 0.25 -2.85 -10.21
CA THR A 111 0.59 -3.67 -11.37
C THR A 111 1.90 -3.21 -12.01
N GLU A 112 2.12 -1.90 -12.12
CA GLU A 112 3.38 -1.33 -12.62
C GLU A 112 4.56 -1.70 -11.72
N LEU A 113 4.40 -1.62 -10.39
CA LEU A 113 5.43 -2.05 -9.44
C LEU A 113 5.75 -3.55 -9.57
N ILE A 114 4.73 -4.40 -9.76
CA ILE A 114 4.90 -5.85 -9.96
C ILE A 114 5.62 -6.15 -11.27
N LYS A 115 5.30 -5.42 -12.35
CA LYS A 115 5.92 -5.63 -13.67
C LYS A 115 7.35 -5.12 -13.77
N ASN A 116 7.79 -4.29 -12.83
CA ASN A 116 9.14 -3.75 -12.80
C ASN A 116 10.10 -4.72 -12.10
N ASP A 117 11.01 -5.35 -12.85
CA ASP A 117 12.00 -6.31 -12.33
C ASP A 117 13.04 -5.67 -11.38
N GLU A 118 13.24 -4.34 -11.44
CA GLU A 118 14.12 -3.64 -10.49
C GLU A 118 13.44 -3.42 -9.12
N ILE A 119 12.11 -3.50 -9.08
CA ILE A 119 11.32 -3.32 -7.85
C ILE A 119 10.90 -4.68 -7.28
N LEU A 120 10.22 -5.50 -8.10
CA LEU A 120 9.71 -6.81 -7.68
C LEU A 120 9.83 -7.83 -8.81
N GLY A 121 9.26 -7.55 -9.98
CA GLY A 121 9.18 -8.50 -11.08
C GLY A 121 8.07 -9.56 -10.89
N VAL A 122 7.47 -9.96 -12.01
CA VAL A 122 6.31 -10.86 -12.04
C VAL A 122 6.64 -12.24 -11.46
N SER A 123 7.87 -12.71 -11.66
CA SER A 123 8.34 -14.00 -11.15
C SER A 123 8.32 -14.05 -9.62
N ILE A 124 8.92 -13.05 -8.96
CA ILE A 124 8.96 -12.98 -7.49
C ILE A 124 7.54 -12.81 -6.92
N TYR A 125 6.71 -11.97 -7.55
CA TYR A 125 5.31 -11.83 -7.15
C TYR A 125 4.57 -13.18 -7.15
N ASN A 126 4.66 -13.93 -8.24
CA ASN A 126 3.98 -15.22 -8.37
C ASN A 126 4.51 -16.25 -7.37
N LYS A 127 5.83 -16.28 -7.15
CA LYS A 127 6.49 -17.15 -6.19
C LYS A 127 6.01 -16.89 -4.76
N VAL A 128 6.06 -15.64 -4.30
CA VAL A 128 5.62 -15.24 -2.96
C VAL A 128 4.12 -15.48 -2.76
N ASN A 129 3.30 -15.11 -3.74
CA ASN A 129 1.86 -15.32 -3.68
C ASN A 129 1.48 -16.82 -3.70
N GLY A 130 2.25 -17.65 -4.41
CA GLY A 130 2.12 -19.10 -4.39
C GLY A 130 2.34 -19.66 -2.98
N ALA A 131 3.46 -19.33 -2.35
CA ALA A 131 3.74 -19.83 -1.01
C ALA A 131 2.77 -19.32 0.06
N ILE A 132 2.25 -18.09 -0.06
CA ILE A 132 1.20 -17.60 0.86
C ILE A 132 -0.07 -18.46 0.77
N LYS A 133 -0.41 -18.96 -0.42
CA LYS A 133 -1.57 -19.85 -0.59
C LYS A 133 -1.32 -21.24 -0.02
N GLU A 134 -0.08 -21.72 -0.10
CA GLU A 134 0.32 -23.04 0.38
C GLU A 134 0.54 -23.07 1.90
N ASP A 135 1.10 -21.99 2.46
CA ASP A 135 1.42 -21.82 3.87
C ASP A 135 0.98 -20.44 4.38
N PRO A 136 -0.14 -20.37 5.13
CA PRO A 136 -0.62 -19.12 5.72
C PRO A 136 0.39 -18.43 6.65
N THR A 137 1.36 -19.14 7.23
CA THR A 137 2.38 -18.52 8.09
C THR A 137 3.32 -17.59 7.31
N MET A 138 3.43 -17.80 5.98
CA MET A 138 4.16 -16.88 5.10
C MET A 138 3.48 -15.51 5.00
N LYS A 139 2.15 -15.47 5.12
CA LYS A 139 1.41 -14.20 5.19
C LYS A 139 1.76 -13.43 6.47
N GLU A 140 1.86 -14.11 7.60
CA GLU A 140 2.23 -13.50 8.88
C GLU A 140 3.64 -12.89 8.83
N LYS A 141 4.61 -13.62 8.26
CA LYS A 141 5.97 -13.11 8.03
C LYS A 141 5.98 -11.87 7.13
N LEU A 142 5.23 -11.90 6.03
CA LEU A 142 5.10 -10.76 5.14
C LEU A 142 4.49 -9.54 5.86
N ASP A 143 3.42 -9.74 6.64
CA ASP A 143 2.77 -8.68 7.40
C ASP A 143 3.70 -8.05 8.44
N GLN A 144 4.50 -8.87 9.14
CA GLN A 144 5.54 -8.38 10.05
C GLN A 144 6.55 -7.49 9.30
N LYS A 145 7.04 -7.95 8.14
CA LYS A 145 8.00 -7.19 7.33
C LYS A 145 7.42 -5.88 6.81
N ILE A 146 6.15 -5.87 6.39
CA ILE A 146 5.44 -4.65 5.99
C ILE A 146 5.38 -3.67 7.18
N ALA A 147 5.03 -4.14 8.37
CA ALA A 147 4.98 -3.30 9.57
C ALA A 147 6.36 -2.72 9.92
N GLU A 148 7.41 -3.52 9.86
CA GLU A 148 8.79 -3.06 10.07
C GLU A 148 9.20 -1.97 9.05
N LEU A 149 8.87 -2.16 7.77
CA LEU A 149 9.20 -1.18 6.74
C LEU A 149 8.43 0.13 6.91
N LYS A 150 7.16 0.09 7.31
CA LYS A 150 6.38 1.29 7.62
C LYS A 150 6.99 2.09 8.77
N THR A 151 7.38 1.41 9.86
CA THR A 151 7.99 2.08 11.02
C THR A 151 9.39 2.67 10.72
N LYS A 152 10.17 2.01 9.86
CA LYS A 152 11.46 2.52 9.39
C LYS A 152 11.30 3.76 8.49
N GLY A 153 10.27 3.79 7.64
CA GLY A 153 9.93 4.94 6.81
C GLY A 153 9.54 6.17 7.62
N ASP A 154 8.67 6.01 8.62
CA ASP A 154 8.25 7.09 9.52
C ASP A 154 9.40 7.63 10.39
N SER A 155 10.35 6.78 10.75
CA SER A 155 11.51 7.17 11.58
C SER A 155 12.52 8.06 10.84
N THR A 156 12.45 8.14 9.51
CA THR A 156 13.35 8.98 8.69
C THR A 156 12.78 10.34 8.32
N GLU A 157 11.49 10.60 8.53
CA GLU A 157 10.85 11.92 8.31
C GLU A 157 10.74 12.77 9.60
N GLY A 158 11.20 12.25 10.74
CA GLY A 158 11.18 12.92 12.05
C GLY A 158 12.37 13.84 12.36
N VAL A 159 13.21 14.21 11.38
CA VAL A 159 14.32 15.17 11.56
C VAL A 159 14.16 16.31 10.54
N GLY A 160 13.28 17.25 10.86
CA GLY A 160 13.07 18.43 10.02
C GLY A 160 11.91 19.31 10.49
N LYS A 161 11.94 19.71 11.77
CA LYS A 161 11.32 20.99 12.17
C LYS A 161 12.34 22.11 11.96
#